data_AF-A0A4D4KK53-F1
#
_entry.id   AF-A0A4D4KK53-F1
#
_cell.length_a   1.000
_cell.length_b   1.000
_cell.length_c   1.000
_cell.angle_alpha   90.00
_cell.angle_beta   90.00
_cell.angle_gamma   90.00
#
_symmetry.space_group_name_H-M   'P 1'
#
loop_
_entity.id
_entity.type
_entity.pdbx_description
1 polymer ?
#
loop_
_entity_poly.entity_id
_entity_poly.type
_entity_poly.pdbx_seq_one_letter_code
_entity_poly.pdbx_strand_id
1 'polypeptide(L)'
;MAAVTPAPGKLPVEYDNGLGQISKPLDQIRERTFVSATGTITRIASSGPASAVRATIVVTGPAGDTAYCSLDADTRRNYSASLREGARVMVRGTVRYLPDNRPVIDVLAVHDLDRQITAL
;
A
#
# COMPACT_ATOMS: atom_id res chain seq x y z
N MET A 1 11.97 10.48 -23.08
CA MET A 1 11.91 9.59 -21.90
C MET A 1 10.80 8.59 -22.15
N ALA A 2 11.08 7.29 -22.15
CA ALA A 2 10.03 6.29 -22.31
C ALA A 2 9.08 6.37 -21.12
N ALA A 3 7.78 6.52 -21.37
CA ALA A 3 6.78 6.41 -20.33
C ALA A 3 6.84 4.96 -19.81
N VAL A 4 7.42 4.77 -18.63
CA VAL A 4 7.34 3.50 -17.91
C VAL A 4 5.87 3.32 -17.56
N THR A 5 5.16 2.47 -18.30
CA THR A 5 3.79 2.10 -17.97
C THR A 5 3.82 1.47 -16.57
N PRO A 6 3.18 2.08 -15.56
CA PRO A 6 3.21 1.53 -14.21
C PRO A 6 2.65 0.12 -14.24
N ALA A 7 3.45 -0.87 -13.85
CA ALA A 7 2.98 -2.24 -13.79
C ALA A 7 2.22 -2.43 -12.46
N PRO A 8 0.91 -2.74 -12.51
CA PRO A 8 0.11 -2.98 -11.31
C PRO A 8 0.64 -4.18 -10.54
N GLY A 9 0.81 -4.03 -9.22
CA GLY A 9 1.21 -5.13 -8.33
C GLY A 9 2.71 -5.49 -8.36
N LYS A 10 3.55 -4.67 -8.98
CA LYS A 10 5.01 -4.93 -9.07
C LYS A 10 5.83 -4.26 -7.97
N LEU A 11 5.22 -3.43 -7.14
CA LEU A 11 5.96 -2.74 -6.07
C LEU A 11 6.67 -3.78 -5.20
N PRO A 12 7.99 -3.66 -4.98
CA PRO A 12 8.71 -4.52 -4.07
C PRO A 12 8.19 -4.30 -2.65
N VAL A 13 7.82 -5.38 -1.99
CA VAL A 13 7.36 -5.40 -0.61
C VAL A 13 8.27 -6.27 0.23
N GLU A 14 8.41 -5.90 1.48
CA GLU A 14 9.21 -6.61 2.46
C GLU A 14 8.31 -7.54 3.28
N TYR A 15 8.79 -8.75 3.57
CA TYR A 15 8.11 -9.71 4.44
C TYR A 15 9.12 -10.58 5.19
N ASP A 16 8.70 -11.11 6.32
CA ASP A 16 9.49 -12.07 7.10
C ASP A 16 9.15 -13.50 6.65
N ASN A 17 10.17 -14.30 6.34
CA ASN A 17 10.00 -15.70 5.92
C ASN A 17 10.48 -16.73 6.96
N GLY A 18 10.73 -16.31 8.20
CA GLY A 18 11.29 -17.13 9.28
C GLY A 18 12.82 -17.24 9.28
N LEU A 19 13.50 -16.82 8.20
CA LEU A 19 14.96 -16.76 8.09
C LEU A 19 15.49 -15.32 8.09
N GLY A 20 14.57 -14.34 8.01
CA GLY A 20 14.87 -12.92 7.97
C GLY A 20 13.90 -12.16 7.08
N GLN A 21 14.17 -10.87 6.91
CA GLN A 21 13.41 -9.99 6.05
C GLN A 21 13.84 -10.15 4.59
N ILE A 22 12.89 -10.40 3.70
CA ILE A 22 13.12 -10.53 2.26
C ILE A 22 12.25 -9.52 1.51
N SER A 23 12.80 -8.96 0.44
CA SER A 23 12.06 -8.10 -0.49
C SER A 23 11.73 -8.86 -1.77
N LYS A 24 10.45 -8.83 -2.19
CA LYS A 24 9.98 -9.37 -3.48
C LYS A 24 8.87 -8.52 -4.06
N PRO A 25 8.67 -8.54 -5.39
CA PRO A 25 7.50 -7.92 -6.01
C PRO A 25 6.18 -8.44 -5.40
N LEU A 26 5.22 -7.54 -5.17
CA LEU A 26 3.94 -7.87 -4.52
C LEU A 26 3.19 -9.02 -5.22
N ASP A 27 3.26 -9.12 -6.54
CA ASP A 27 2.64 -10.19 -7.32
C ASP A 27 3.27 -11.58 -7.15
N GLN A 28 4.45 -11.65 -6.53
CA GLN A 28 5.14 -12.90 -6.19
C GLN A 28 4.96 -13.30 -4.72
N ILE A 29 4.22 -12.51 -3.94
CA ILE A 29 3.95 -12.81 -2.54
C ILE A 29 2.72 -13.68 -2.40
N ARG A 30 2.79 -14.71 -1.56
CA ARG A 30 1.65 -15.60 -1.30
C ARG A 30 0.52 -14.84 -0.60
N GLU A 31 -0.71 -15.22 -0.91
CA GLU A 31 -1.88 -14.73 -0.18
C GLU A 31 -1.73 -14.96 1.34
N ARG A 32 -2.31 -14.06 2.14
CA ARG A 32 -2.27 -14.04 3.61
C ARG A 32 -0.88 -13.83 4.21
N THR A 33 0.11 -13.48 3.40
CA THR A 33 1.44 -13.08 3.90
C THR A 33 1.38 -11.65 4.42
N PHE A 34 1.94 -11.41 5.61
CA PHE A 34 2.10 -10.08 6.16
C PHE A 34 3.29 -9.37 5.49
N VAL A 35 3.05 -8.18 4.94
CA VAL A 35 4.01 -7.41 4.15
C VAL A 35 4.09 -5.94 4.59
N SER A 36 5.21 -5.30 4.29
CA SER A 36 5.38 -3.85 4.31
C SER A 36 5.74 -3.31 2.93
N ALA A 37 5.07 -2.25 2.51
CA ALA A 37 5.26 -1.58 1.23
C ALA A 37 5.56 -0.09 1.47
N THR A 38 6.65 0.41 0.92
CA THR A 38 7.04 1.83 1.05
C THR A 38 6.95 2.52 -0.29
N GLY A 39 6.30 3.69 -0.33
CA GLY A 39 6.17 4.48 -1.56
C GLY A 39 5.37 5.76 -1.35
N THR A 40 4.98 6.38 -2.45
CA THR A 40 4.17 7.61 -2.46
C THR A 40 2.74 7.26 -2.82
N ILE A 41 1.76 7.82 -2.10
CA ILE A 41 0.36 7.68 -2.48
C ILE A 41 0.11 8.52 -3.75
N THR A 42 -0.17 7.87 -4.87
CA THR A 42 -0.42 8.55 -6.15
C THR A 42 -1.89 8.67 -6.49
N ARG A 43 -2.74 7.86 -5.84
CA ARG A 43 -4.18 7.92 -6.03
C ARG A 43 -4.94 7.44 -4.81
N ILE A 44 -6.05 8.08 -4.50
CA ILE A 44 -7.02 7.63 -3.49
C ILE A 44 -8.41 7.51 -4.11
N ALA A 45 -9.01 6.33 -4.03
CA ALA A 45 -10.39 6.07 -4.42
C ALA A 45 -11.21 5.70 -3.18
N SER A 46 -12.33 6.39 -2.96
CA SER A 46 -13.25 6.10 -1.86
C SER A 46 -14.47 5.34 -2.39
N SER A 47 -14.98 4.37 -1.62
CA SER A 47 -16.18 3.64 -1.99
C SER A 47 -17.04 3.31 -0.78
N GLY A 48 -18.34 3.12 -1.00
CA GLY A 48 -19.33 2.82 0.04
C GLY A 48 -20.07 4.04 0.59
N PRO A 49 -21.08 3.79 1.45
CA PRO A 49 -21.89 4.85 2.06
C PRO A 49 -21.10 5.64 3.10
N ALA A 50 -21.53 6.87 3.40
CA ALA A 50 -20.86 7.78 4.34
C ALA A 50 -20.57 7.16 5.73
N SER A 51 -21.38 6.21 6.17
CA SER A 51 -21.23 5.49 7.45
C SER A 51 -20.16 4.39 7.43
N ALA A 52 -19.73 3.91 6.25
CA ALA A 52 -18.82 2.78 6.10
C ALA A 52 -17.89 2.95 4.88
N VAL A 53 -17.35 4.16 4.70
CA VAL A 53 -16.53 4.50 3.54
C VAL A 53 -15.21 3.74 3.60
N ARG A 54 -14.99 2.86 2.63
CA ARG A 54 -13.71 2.17 2.39
C ARG A 54 -12.83 3.03 1.49
N ALA A 55 -11.55 2.73 1.47
CA ALA A 55 -10.62 3.39 0.56
C ALA A 55 -9.73 2.38 -0.15
N THR A 56 -9.42 2.65 -1.40
CA THR A 56 -8.33 2.01 -2.14
C THR A 56 -7.31 3.06 -2.46
N ILE A 57 -6.06 2.85 -2.04
CA ILE A 57 -4.94 3.71 -2.38
C ILE A 57 -4.01 3.00 -3.35
N VAL A 58 -3.34 3.78 -4.20
CA VAL A 58 -2.25 3.31 -5.04
C VAL A 58 -0.96 3.87 -4.46
N VAL A 59 -0.06 2.97 -4.06
CA VAL A 59 1.27 3.32 -3.58
C VAL A 59 2.26 3.07 -4.70
N THR A 60 3.00 4.10 -5.09
CA THR A 60 3.98 4.05 -6.18
C THR A 60 5.39 4.19 -5.62
N GLY A 61 6.26 3.25 -5.97
CA GLY A 61 7.67 3.27 -5.62
C GLY A 61 8.49 4.21 -6.51
N PRO A 62 9.76 4.46 -6.18
CA PRO A 62 10.63 5.37 -6.94
C PRO A 62 10.87 4.91 -8.39
N ALA A 63 10.75 3.61 -8.67
CA ALA A 63 10.90 3.04 -10.01
C ALA A 63 9.61 3.09 -10.86
N GLY A 64 8.51 3.60 -10.31
CA GLY A 64 7.20 3.63 -10.98
C GLY A 64 6.34 2.38 -10.77
N ASP A 65 6.86 1.35 -10.09
CA ASP A 65 6.09 0.18 -9.70
C ASP A 65 4.98 0.54 -8.71
N THR A 66 3.84 -0.16 -8.77
CA THR A 66 2.66 0.18 -7.96
C THR A 66 2.17 -0.99 -7.13
N ALA A 67 1.61 -0.68 -5.96
CA ALA A 67 0.80 -1.58 -5.14
C ALA A 67 -0.59 -0.98 -4.94
N TYR A 68 -1.61 -1.82 -5.10
CA TYR A 68 -2.96 -1.49 -4.65
C TYR A 68 -3.09 -1.86 -3.18
N CYS A 69 -3.60 -0.93 -2.39
CA CYS A 69 -3.84 -1.16 -0.98
C CYS A 69 -5.30 -0.85 -0.64
N SER A 70 -5.98 -1.77 0.01
CA SER A 70 -7.37 -1.65 0.44
C SER A 70 -7.43 -1.34 1.93
N LEU A 71 -8.19 -0.33 2.30
CA LEU A 71 -8.44 0.07 3.68
C LEU A 71 -9.92 -0.12 3.98
N ASP A 72 -10.22 -0.79 5.09
CA ASP A 72 -11.56 -0.78 5.66
C ASP A 72 -11.91 0.61 6.24
N ALA A 73 -13.16 0.76 6.68
CA ALA A 73 -13.66 2.04 7.16
C ALA A 73 -12.93 2.53 8.43
N ASP A 74 -12.58 1.61 9.33
CA ASP A 74 -11.92 1.93 10.60
C ASP A 74 -10.47 2.33 10.38
N THR A 75 -9.73 1.55 9.58
CA THR A 75 -8.34 1.84 9.19
C THR A 75 -8.26 3.17 8.46
N ARG A 76 -9.17 3.44 7.51
CA ARG A 76 -9.24 4.73 6.83
C ARG A 76 -9.44 5.88 7.83
N ARG A 77 -10.35 5.73 8.79
CA ARG A 77 -10.65 6.77 9.79
C ARG A 77 -9.43 7.04 10.67
N ASN A 78 -8.78 5.99 11.15
CA ASN A 78 -7.61 6.05 12.03
C ASN A 78 -6.40 6.72 11.36
N TYR A 79 -6.23 6.52 10.05
CA TYR A 79 -5.08 7.06 9.29
C TYR A 79 -5.43 8.21 8.35
N SER A 80 -6.61 8.83 8.50
CA SER A 80 -7.13 9.86 7.60
C SER A 80 -6.16 11.03 7.36
N ALA A 81 -5.40 11.47 8.37
CA ALA A 81 -4.40 12.53 8.24
C ALA A 81 -3.17 12.14 7.37
N SER A 82 -2.85 10.85 7.32
CA SER A 82 -1.74 10.28 6.54
C SER A 82 -2.15 9.92 5.11
N LEU A 83 -3.45 9.80 4.84
CA LEU A 83 -4.00 9.40 3.54
C LEU A 83 -4.24 10.62 2.65
N ARG A 84 -3.16 11.17 2.08
CA ARG A 84 -3.22 12.24 1.08
C ARG A 84 -2.37 11.88 -0.13
N GLU A 85 -2.82 12.28 -1.33
CA GLU A 85 -2.01 12.13 -2.54
C GLU A 85 -0.73 12.95 -2.41
N GLY A 86 0.40 12.38 -2.86
CA GLY A 86 1.74 12.92 -2.70
C GLY A 86 2.42 12.58 -1.38
N ALA A 87 1.72 12.03 -0.37
CA ALA A 87 2.39 11.62 0.87
C ALA A 87 3.27 10.39 0.66
N ARG A 88 4.47 10.42 1.24
CA ARG A 88 5.33 9.25 1.35
C ARG A 88 4.92 8.43 2.58
N VAL A 89 4.60 7.16 2.35
CA VAL A 89 4.08 6.27 3.39
C VAL A 89 4.76 4.91 3.38
N MET A 90 4.79 4.29 4.55
CA MET A 90 4.98 2.84 4.70
C MET A 90 3.64 2.21 5.10
N VAL A 91 3.12 1.35 4.25
CA VAL A 91 1.89 0.59 4.45
C VAL A 91 2.24 -0.80 4.95
N ARG A 92 1.57 -1.27 5.99
CA ARG A 92 1.68 -2.65 6.49
C ARG A 92 0.33 -3.33 6.41
N GLY A 93 0.32 -4.59 6.02
CA GLY A 93 -0.92 -5.32 5.81
C GLY A 93 -0.71 -6.76 5.38
N THR A 94 -1.79 -7.43 5.00
CA THR A 94 -1.76 -8.79 4.46
C THR A 94 -2.08 -8.80 2.99
N VAL A 95 -1.40 -9.64 2.21
CA VAL A 95 -1.69 -9.80 0.78
C VAL A 95 -2.99 -10.58 0.56
N ARG A 96 -3.85 -10.07 -0.32
CA ARG A 96 -5.07 -10.73 -0.81
C ARG A 96 -5.08 -10.68 -2.34
N TYR A 97 -5.55 -11.75 -2.97
CA TYR A 97 -5.74 -11.77 -4.42
C TYR A 97 -7.21 -11.51 -4.77
N LEU A 98 -7.46 -10.58 -5.70
CA LEU A 98 -8.78 -10.37 -6.27
C LEU A 98 -9.14 -11.49 -7.26
N PRO A 99 -10.42 -11.66 -7.64
CA PRO A 99 -10.86 -12.72 -8.56
C PRO A 99 -10.16 -12.72 -9.92
N ASP A 100 -9.62 -11.58 -10.35
CA ASP A 100 -8.82 -11.45 -11.58
C ASP A 100 -7.31 -11.61 -11.36
N ASN A 101 -6.93 -12.26 -10.25
CA ASN A 101 -5.56 -12.55 -9.85
C ASN A 101 -4.69 -11.30 -9.62
N ARG A 102 -5.30 -10.13 -9.39
CA ARG A 102 -4.57 -8.92 -9.01
C ARG A 102 -4.24 -8.95 -7.51
N PRO A 103 -2.97 -8.76 -7.12
CA PRO A 103 -2.58 -8.71 -5.73
C PRO A 103 -2.92 -7.34 -5.13
N VAL A 104 -3.46 -7.35 -3.92
CA VAL A 104 -3.83 -6.17 -3.13
C VAL A 104 -3.33 -6.35 -1.71
N ILE A 105 -2.90 -5.27 -1.06
CA ILE A 105 -2.58 -5.27 0.36
C ILE A 105 -3.82 -4.84 1.14
N ASP A 106 -4.39 -5.72 1.96
CA ASP A 106 -5.36 -5.32 2.97
C ASP A 106 -4.60 -4.65 4.12
N VAL A 107 -4.76 -3.33 4.21
CA VAL A 107 -3.97 -2.47 5.09
C VAL A 107 -4.42 -2.62 6.53
N LEU A 108 -3.43 -2.79 7.40
CA LEU A 108 -3.60 -2.83 8.86
C LEU A 108 -2.99 -1.59 9.53
N ALA A 109 -1.93 -1.02 8.95
CA ALA A 109 -1.30 0.19 9.45
C ALA A 109 -0.70 1.05 8.33
N VAL A 110 -0.69 2.36 8.53
CA VAL A 110 -0.05 3.34 7.64
C VAL A 110 0.85 4.25 8.46
N HIS A 111 2.12 4.36 8.08
CA HIS A 111 3.08 5.28 8.67
C HIS A 111 3.38 6.40 7.68
N ASP A 112 3.12 7.65 8.06
CA ASP A 112 3.51 8.84 7.30
C ASP A 112 5.01 9.08 7.52
N LEU A 113 5.80 8.93 6.47
CA LEU A 113 7.26 9.07 6.51
C LEU A 113 7.69 10.53 6.43
N ASP A 114 6.84 11.42 5.93
CA ASP A 114 7.14 12.86 5.80
C ASP A 114 6.91 13.59 7.14
N ARG A 115 5.96 13.12 7.96
CA ARG A 115 5.65 13.72 9.27
C ARG A 115 6.68 13.45 10.37
N GLN A 116 7.66 12.57 10.15
CA GLN A 116 8.67 12.27 11.17
C GLN A 116 9.78 13.34 11.29
N ILE A 117 9.83 14.33 10.38
CA ILE A 117 10.94 15.30 10.35
C ILE A 117 10.64 16.57 11.20
N THR A 118 9.42 16.76 11.71
CA THR A 118 9.04 17.99 12.43
C THR A 118 9.27 17.96 13.94
N ALA A 119 10.03 16.99 14.47
CA ALA A 119 10.29 16.85 15.92
C ALA A 119 11.77 17.04 16.29
N LEU A 120 12.44 18.01 15.66
CA LEU A 120 13.79 18.48 16.03
C LEU A 120 13.77 19.98 16.32
#